data_AF-A0A0M3JB42-F1
#
_entry.id   AF-A0A0M3JB42-F1
#
_cell.length_a   1.000
_cell.length_b   1.000
_cell.length_c   1.000
_cell.angle_alpha   90.00
_cell.angle_beta   90.00
_cell.angle_gamma   90.00
#
_symmetry.space_group_name_H-M   'P 1'
#
loop_
_entity.id
_entity.type
_entity.pdbx_description
1 polymer ?
#
loop_
_entity_poly.entity_id
_entity_poly.type
_entity_poly.pdbx_seq_one_letter_code
_entity_poly.pdbx_strand_id
1 'polypeptide(L)'
;SEFSKILQNFPKTSQKIFPPFSPCFDNFIIAPHGYSANYCAGRCAKHENMNGHRRLLQNITEPCCAPAKYDPFEVLYAVSETDIRKRLLHGITVSECGCLA
;
A
#
# COMPACT_ATOMS: atom_id res chain seq x y z
N SER A 1 1.27 28.10 -0.45
CA SER A 1 1.45 28.65 -1.81
C SER A 1 0.63 27.85 -2.81
N GLU A 2 0.43 28.37 -4.02
CA GLU A 2 -0.27 27.67 -5.12
C GLU A 2 0.39 26.33 -5.48
N PHE A 3 1.73 26.27 -5.38
CA PHE A 3 2.54 25.06 -5.53
C PHE A 3 2.14 23.91 -4.59
N SER A 4 1.82 24.21 -3.32
CA SER A 4 1.39 23.19 -2.36
C SER A 4 0.03 22.59 -2.70
N LYS A 5 -0.84 23.32 -3.42
CA LYS A 5 -2.15 22.80 -3.87
C LYS A 5 -2.01 21.88 -5.07
N ILE A 6 -1.10 22.20 -6.00
CA ILE A 6 -0.79 21.35 -7.15
C ILE A 6 -0.24 19.99 -6.70
N LEU A 7 0.63 19.98 -5.69
CA LEU A 7 1.20 18.75 -5.12
C LEU A 7 0.18 17.81 -4.46
N GLN A 8 -0.97 18.33 -4.03
CA GLN A 8 -2.05 17.54 -3.44
C GLN A 8 -2.91 16.80 -4.48
N ASN A 9 -2.82 17.21 -5.75
CA ASN A 9 -3.58 16.62 -6.86
C ASN A 9 -2.85 15.46 -7.54
N PHE A 10 -1.59 15.20 -7.18
CA PHE A 10 -0.87 14.03 -7.71
C PHE A 10 -1.43 12.74 -7.10
N PRO A 11 -1.47 11.65 -7.88
CA PRO A 11 -1.89 10.36 -7.38
C PRO A 11 -0.96 9.92 -6.24
N LYS A 12 -1.57 9.65 -5.08
CA LYS A 12 -0.87 9.20 -3.87
C LYS A 12 -0.43 7.75 -3.92
N THR A 13 -0.99 6.98 -4.84
CA THR A 13 -0.65 5.58 -5.10
C THR A 13 0.29 5.51 -6.30
N SER A 14 1.44 4.87 -6.13
CA SER A 14 2.38 4.58 -7.21
C SER A 14 2.48 3.08 -7.45
N GLN A 15 2.58 2.70 -8.72
CA GLN A 15 2.69 1.29 -9.09
C GLN A 15 4.12 0.80 -8.92
N LYS A 16 4.29 -0.33 -8.23
CA LYS A 16 5.57 -1.04 -8.17
C LYS A 16 5.33 -2.54 -8.28
N ILE A 17 5.95 -3.13 -9.29
CA ILE A 17 5.93 -4.57 -9.51
C ILE A 17 7.08 -5.15 -8.69
N PHE A 18 6.74 -6.06 -7.80
CA PHE A 18 7.74 -6.83 -7.08
C PHE A 18 8.11 -8.07 -7.91
N PRO A 19 9.41 -8.40 -8.01
CA PRO A 19 9.86 -9.62 -8.67
C PRO A 19 9.25 -10.86 -7.98
N PRO A 20 9.38 -12.06 -8.59
CA PRO A 20 9.01 -13.29 -7.89
C PRO A 20 9.73 -13.27 -6.53
N PHE A 21 8.97 -13.59 -5.48
CA PHE A 21 9.39 -13.56 -4.07
C PHE A 21 10.90 -13.89 -3.99
N SER A 22 11.70 -12.90 -3.56
CA SER A 22 13.18 -12.99 -3.59
C SER A 22 13.67 -14.31 -2.99
N PRO A 23 14.86 -14.81 -3.40
CA PRO A 23 15.38 -16.14 -3.06
C PRO A 23 15.66 -16.38 -1.56
N CYS A 24 15.27 -15.44 -0.69
CA CYS A 24 15.31 -15.59 0.75
C CYS A 24 14.19 -16.48 1.31
N PHE A 25 13.13 -16.74 0.54
CA PHE A 25 12.10 -17.73 0.88
C PHE A 25 12.23 -18.93 -0.06
N ASP A 26 12.11 -20.13 0.51
CA ASP A 26 12.00 -21.37 -0.26
C ASP A 26 10.98 -21.18 -1.40
N ASN A 27 11.29 -21.66 -2.61
CA ASN A 27 10.50 -21.41 -3.83
C ASN A 27 9.16 -22.20 -3.85
N PHE A 28 8.35 -22.07 -2.80
CA PHE A 28 7.08 -22.78 -2.66
C PHE A 28 5.93 -22.09 -3.40
N ILE A 29 6.08 -20.82 -3.81
CA ILE A 29 5.08 -20.10 -4.60
C ILE A 29 5.24 -20.43 -6.08
N ILE A 30 4.21 -21.04 -6.66
CA ILE A 30 4.17 -21.44 -8.07
C ILE A 30 3.70 -20.27 -8.94
N ALA A 31 2.67 -19.52 -8.51
CA ALA A 31 2.11 -18.43 -9.28
C ALA A 31 1.39 -17.39 -8.41
N PRO A 32 1.33 -16.11 -8.85
CA PRO A 32 2.05 -15.58 -10.01
C PRO A 32 3.52 -15.23 -9.68
N HIS A 33 4.39 -15.18 -10.69
CA HIS A 33 5.82 -14.87 -10.53
C HIS A 33 6.11 -13.39 -10.25
N GLY A 34 5.14 -12.62 -9.77
CA GLY A 34 5.27 -11.21 -9.51
C GLY A 34 3.91 -10.60 -9.23
N TYR A 35 3.90 -9.49 -8.51
CA TYR A 35 2.67 -8.80 -8.17
C TYR A 35 2.87 -7.31 -8.04
N SER A 36 1.82 -6.55 -8.32
CA SER A 36 1.80 -5.11 -8.13
C SER A 36 1.37 -4.79 -6.72
N ALA A 37 2.32 -4.73 -5.78
CA ALA A 37 1.98 -4.38 -4.39
C ALA A 37 1.49 -2.93 -4.28
N ASN A 38 1.99 -2.06 -5.18
CA ASN A 38 1.84 -0.61 -5.11
C ASN A 38 2.43 -0.04 -3.80
N TYR A 39 2.58 1.27 -3.73
CA TYR A 39 2.99 1.94 -2.50
C TYR A 39 2.42 3.35 -2.45
N CYS A 40 2.31 3.87 -1.22
CA CYS A 40 1.90 5.24 -0.99
C CYS A 40 3.10 6.16 -0.99
N ALA A 41 3.02 7.22 -1.78
CA ALA A 41 4.00 8.30 -1.80
C ALA A 41 3.30 9.61 -2.10
N GLY A 42 3.84 10.70 -1.58
CA GLY A 42 3.27 12.03 -1.76
C GLY A 42 3.18 12.81 -0.46
N ARG A 43 2.90 14.10 -0.58
CA ARG A 43 2.77 15.00 0.56
C ARG A 43 1.31 15.13 0.99
N CYS A 44 1.12 15.18 2.30
CA CYS A 44 -0.18 15.46 2.91
C CYS A 44 -0.13 16.86 3.52
N ALA A 45 -1.11 17.70 3.16
CA ALA A 45 -1.26 19.00 3.79
C ALA A 45 -1.98 18.83 5.13
N LYS A 46 -1.59 19.66 6.11
CA LYS A 46 -2.42 19.87 7.30
C LYS A 46 -3.71 20.55 6.85
N HIS A 47 -4.84 19.94 7.15
CA HIS A 47 -6.13 20.55 6.84
C HIS A 47 -6.52 21.45 8.01
N GLU A 48 -6.50 22.77 7.79
CA GLU A 48 -6.83 23.76 8.83
C GLU A 48 -8.31 23.67 9.29
N ASN A 49 -9.17 23.07 8.48
CA ASN A 49 -10.63 23.02 8.69
C ASN A 49 -11.14 21.69 9.28
N MET A 50 -10.29 20.92 9.96
CA MET A 50 -10.73 19.67 10.59
C MET A 50 -11.26 19.90 12.00
N ASN A 51 -12.38 19.30 12.38
CA ASN A 51 -12.88 19.35 13.74
C ASN A 51 -12.49 18.08 14.52
N GLY A 52 -12.37 18.19 15.85
CA GLY A 52 -12.11 17.06 16.75
C GLY A 52 -10.64 16.65 16.90
N HIS A 53 -10.41 15.46 17.45
CA HIS A 53 -9.08 14.94 17.83
C HIS A 53 -8.05 14.98 16.69
N ARG A 54 -8.51 14.81 15.45
CA ARG A 54 -7.67 14.78 14.25
C ARG A 54 -6.93 16.10 13.99
N ARG A 55 -7.49 17.25 14.38
CA ARG A 55 -6.83 18.58 14.24
C ARG A 55 -5.74 18.79 15.27
N LEU A 56 -5.93 18.29 16.50
CA LEU A 56 -4.89 18.34 17.53
C LEU A 56 -3.67 17.52 17.11
N LEU A 57 -3.88 16.31 16.58
CA LEU A 57 -2.80 15.45 16.07
C LEU A 57 -2.03 16.11 14.92
N GLN A 58 -2.74 16.68 13.92
CA GLN A 58 -2.07 17.37 12.81
C GLN A 58 -1.32 18.64 13.24
N ASN A 59 -1.67 19.28 14.35
CA ASN A 59 -0.88 20.40 14.86
C ASN A 59 0.49 19.95 15.40
N ILE A 60 0.59 18.72 15.91
CA ILE A 60 1.79 18.17 16.54
C ILE A 60 2.69 17.48 15.51
N THR A 61 2.11 16.72 14.58
CA THR A 61 2.84 15.97 13.54
C THR A 61 2.29 16.27 12.15
N GLU A 62 3.16 16.26 11.14
CA GLU A 62 2.69 16.28 9.76
C GLU A 62 2.03 14.95 9.41
N PRO A 63 0.84 14.96 8.78
CA PRO A 63 0.16 13.73 8.39
C PRO A 63 0.99 12.95 7.36
N CYS A 64 1.02 11.63 7.48
CA CYS A 64 1.73 10.75 6.56
C CYS A 64 0.80 10.27 5.43
N CYS A 65 1.37 10.12 4.23
CA CYS A 65 0.70 9.41 3.14
C CYS A 65 0.88 7.91 3.35
N ALA A 66 -0.22 7.20 3.64
CA ALA A 66 -0.18 5.79 4.01
C ALA A 66 -1.36 5.01 3.40
N PRO A 67 -1.26 3.67 3.30
CA PRO A 67 -2.34 2.85 2.76
C PRO A 67 -3.62 2.98 3.60
N ALA A 68 -4.74 3.22 2.93
CA ALA A 68 -6.08 3.27 3.53
C ALA A 68 -6.90 2.03 3.17
N LYS A 69 -6.64 1.42 2.00
CA LYS A 69 -7.28 0.17 1.55
C LYS A 69 -6.32 -0.73 0.83
N TYR A 70 -6.63 -2.02 0.89
CA TYR A 70 -5.89 -3.08 0.24
C TYR A 70 -6.83 -3.98 -0.55
N ASP A 71 -6.37 -4.37 -1.74
CA ASP A 71 -7.00 -5.42 -2.52
C ASP A 71 -6.36 -6.77 -2.18
N PRO A 72 -7.16 -7.84 -2.16
CA PRO A 72 -6.65 -9.18 -1.94
C PRO A 72 -5.86 -9.67 -3.17
N PHE A 73 -4.91 -10.57 -2.92
CA PHE A 73 -4.01 -11.13 -3.91
C PHE A 73 -4.03 -12.66 -3.84
N GLU A 74 -4.33 -13.32 -4.95
CA GLU A 74 -4.41 -14.78 -5.02
C GLU A 74 -3.06 -15.41 -5.34
N VAL A 75 -2.68 -16.42 -4.57
CA VAL A 75 -1.42 -17.15 -4.71
C VAL A 75 -1.67 -18.65 -4.82
N LEU A 76 -0.98 -19.28 -5.76
CA LEU A 76 -0.84 -20.72 -5.86
C LEU A 76 0.52 -21.15 -5.30
N TYR A 77 0.52 -22.11 -4.38
CA TYR A 77 1.74 -22.54 -3.70
C TYR A 77 1.74 -24.05 -3.41
N ALA A 78 2.93 -24.64 -3.40
CA ALA A 78 3.17 -26.03 -3.05
C ALA A 78 3.48 -26.16 -1.56
N VAL A 79 2.78 -27.05 -0.86
CA VAL A 79 3.16 -27.51 0.48
C VAL A 79 4.12 -28.71 0.39
N SER A 80 3.98 -29.51 -0.67
CA SER A 80 4.88 -30.58 -1.09
C SER A 80 4.81 -30.74 -2.62
N GLU A 81 5.57 -31.67 -3.21
CA GLU A 81 5.52 -31.95 -4.66
C GLU A 81 4.12 -32.36 -5.17
N THR A 82 3.26 -32.88 -4.29
CA THR A 82 1.93 -33.38 -4.65
C THR A 82 0.78 -32.58 -4.05
N ASP A 83 1.05 -31.71 -3.06
CA ASP A 83 0.05 -30.86 -2.40
C ASP A 83 0.20 -29.41 -2.85
N ILE A 84 -0.62 -29.03 -3.84
CA ILE A 84 -0.70 -27.66 -4.36
C ILE A 84 -1.99 -27.01 -3.86
N ARG A 85 -1.85 -25.84 -3.25
CA ARG A 85 -2.96 -25.09 -2.66
C ARG A 85 -3.04 -23.69 -3.22
N LYS A 86 -4.26 -23.17 -3.24
CA LYS A 86 -4.57 -21.79 -3.61
C LYS A 86 -5.00 -21.03 -2.37
N ARG A 87 -4.54 -19.79 -2.20
CA ARG A 87 -4.93 -18.93 -1.08
C ARG A 87 -5.06 -17.48 -1.51
N LEU A 88 -6.06 -16.82 -0.92
CA LEU A 88 -6.26 -15.38 -1.03
C LEU A 88 -5.54 -14.67 0.13
N LEU A 89 -4.50 -13.90 -0.19
CA LEU A 89 -3.74 -13.10 0.75
C LEU A 89 -4.32 -11.68 0.81
N HIS A 90 -4.54 -11.18 2.01
CA HIS A 90 -5.09 -9.84 2.23
C HIS A 90 -3.97 -8.90 2.70
N GLY A 91 -4.14 -7.59 2.48
CA GLY A 91 -3.15 -6.58 2.91
C GLY A 91 -1.88 -6.53 2.05
N ILE A 92 -1.90 -7.12 0.86
CA ILE A 92 -0.73 -7.22 -0.04
C ILE A 92 -0.68 -6.04 -1.01
N THR A 93 -1.77 -5.77 -1.72
CA THR A 93 -1.83 -4.76 -2.78
C THR A 93 -2.51 -3.51 -2.25
N VAL A 94 -1.81 -2.38 -2.22
CA VAL A 94 -2.39 -1.08 -1.87
C VAL A 94 -3.30 -0.61 -3.02
N SER A 95 -4.58 -0.46 -2.74
CA SER A 95 -5.56 0.04 -3.72
C SER A 95 -5.91 1.52 -3.51
N GLU A 96 -5.84 2.00 -2.27
CA GLU A 96 -6.11 3.40 -1.95
C GLU A 96 -5.13 3.93 -0.90
N CYS A 97 -4.56 5.11 -1.14
CA CYS A 97 -3.71 5.85 -0.21
C CYS A 97 -4.45 7.05 0.38
N GLY A 98 -4.27 7.27 1.68
CA GLY A 98 -4.88 8.38 2.42
C GLY A 98 -3.85 9.20 3.20
N CYS A 99 -4.27 10.37 3.69
CA CYS A 99 -3.51 11.12 4.67
C CYS A 99 -3.96 10.73 6.06
N LEU A 100 -3.13 9.96 6.75
CA LEU A 100 -3.36 9.52 8.12
C LEU A 100 -2.61 10.46 9.07
N ALA A 101 -3.24 10.79 10.20
CA ALA A 101 -2.71 11.69 11.23
C ALA A 101 -2.14 10.89 12.39
#